data_AF-A0A6A5KEY3-F1
#
_entry.id   AF-A0A6A5KEY3-F1
#
_cell.length_a   1.000
_cell.length_b   1.000
_cell.length_c   1.000
_cell.angle_alpha   90.00
_cell.angle_beta   90.00
_cell.angle_gamma   90.00
#
_symmetry.space_group_name_H-M   'P 1'
#
loop_
_entity.id
_entity.type
_entity.pdbx_description
1 polymer ?
#
loop_
_entity_poly.entity_id
_entity_poly.type
_entity_poly.pdbx_seq_one_letter_code
_entity_poly.pdbx_strand_id
1 'polypeptide(L)'
;MEGSSMPPEHTSDSAPGVAHDAAPEGGLTSGYQNPALHGDYFRSRRVKKGDVPKPWLNQRHPRQKWVTLFPIIGLLLGLGVTGILIWDGVRSVAKHKYCEVFNDQFNSWNSNVWTKEVEVGGFGNGQFDMTTGGDENVFVHNGELIIKPTLQEEQFLGHNHIIDLRGQGCTGSKWTDCVASTNTTNGTIINPVKSGRINTRLGASIKYGRIEVVAKLPAGDWLWPAIWMLPNEDVYGPWPRSGEIDIMESRGNAPGYPQGGSNIVSSTLHFGPDENHNGWWRNNVKRKALHTTYSADYNTFGVEWSEKYIFTYINTRLLQVMYTHFDKPFFKYGEFPLADANGTRLENPWKHTKSNTSPFDQDFHLVVNLAVGATNGWFEDGKGGKPWIDRSPRAKLDFWEAKNDWLPTWKDGGQMRIKSVKMWQQSGHNGCQA
;
A
#
# COMPACT_ATOMS: atom_id res chain seq x y z
N MET A 1 -3.72 35.49 49.77
CA MET A 1 -3.58 36.94 49.52
C MET A 1 -3.72 37.14 48.03
N GLU A 2 -4.65 38.02 47.63
CA GLU A 2 -4.80 38.67 46.30
C GLU A 2 -4.87 37.75 45.06
N GLY A 3 -5.87 37.80 44.17
CA GLY A 3 -6.68 38.96 43.71
C GLY A 3 -6.13 39.38 42.33
N SER A 4 -6.87 39.48 41.22
CA SER A 4 -8.29 39.81 41.03
C SER A 4 -8.93 39.01 39.86
N SER A 5 -10.22 39.22 39.58
CA SER A 5 -11.07 38.38 38.71
C SER A 5 -12.02 39.16 37.80
N MET A 6 -12.64 38.45 36.83
CA MET A 6 -13.85 38.81 36.05
C MET A 6 -13.74 39.94 34.99
N PRO A 7 -14.74 40.12 34.10
CA PRO A 7 -15.60 39.15 33.36
C PRO A 7 -15.73 39.48 31.83
N PRO A 8 -16.53 38.74 31.03
CA PRO A 8 -16.80 39.08 29.62
C PRO A 8 -18.04 40.00 29.45
N GLU A 9 -18.18 40.63 28.28
CA GLU A 9 -19.24 41.61 27.99
C GLU A 9 -20.13 41.22 26.80
N HIS A 10 -21.43 41.51 26.89
CA HIS A 10 -22.47 41.15 25.92
C HIS A 10 -23.70 42.06 26.08
N THR A 11 -23.93 43.04 25.19
CA THR A 11 -25.14 43.88 24.97
C THR A 11 -24.76 44.97 23.96
N SER A 12 -25.41 45.20 22.81
CA SER A 12 -26.80 45.57 22.46
C SER A 12 -27.09 47.09 22.45
N ASP A 13 -27.85 47.47 21.42
CA ASP A 13 -28.69 48.67 21.25
C ASP A 13 -28.16 50.07 20.83
N SER A 14 -28.76 50.50 19.71
CA SER A 14 -29.40 51.81 19.49
C SER A 14 -28.57 53.02 19.04
N ALA A 15 -29.24 53.84 18.22
CA ALA A 15 -28.74 55.09 17.64
C ALA A 15 -29.17 56.32 18.46
N PRO A 16 -28.62 57.50 18.12
CA PRO A 16 -29.47 58.69 18.00
C PRO A 16 -29.29 59.41 16.66
N GLY A 17 -30.32 60.16 16.24
CA GLY A 17 -30.32 61.04 15.05
C GLY A 17 -30.53 62.52 15.43
N VAL A 18 -31.22 63.28 14.55
CA VAL A 18 -31.60 64.72 14.70
C VAL A 18 -30.39 65.67 14.44
N ALA A 19 -30.43 66.82 13.75
CA ALA A 19 -31.45 67.75 13.19
C ALA A 19 -30.93 68.34 11.82
N HIS A 20 -31.09 69.64 11.51
CA HIS A 20 -32.16 70.29 10.70
C HIS A 20 -31.62 71.63 10.13
N ASP A 21 -32.21 72.38 9.17
CA ASP A 21 -33.08 72.12 7.99
C ASP A 21 -33.09 73.42 7.15
N ALA A 22 -33.13 73.38 5.80
CA ALA A 22 -33.48 74.57 4.97
C ALA A 22 -33.91 74.23 3.52
N ALA A 23 -35.22 74.35 3.25
CA ALA A 23 -35.81 74.62 1.93
C ALA A 23 -36.04 76.16 1.79
N PRO A 24 -36.71 76.76 0.77
CA PRO A 24 -37.68 76.25 -0.22
C PRO A 24 -37.33 76.71 -1.68
N GLU A 25 -38.18 76.77 -2.73
CA GLU A 25 -39.60 76.45 -2.96
C GLU A 25 -39.87 76.16 -4.47
N GLY A 26 -41.09 75.74 -4.81
CA GLY A 26 -41.70 75.92 -6.14
C GLY A 26 -41.65 74.69 -7.08
N GLY A 27 -42.76 74.14 -7.57
CA GLY A 27 -44.17 74.42 -7.25
C GLY A 27 -45.17 73.65 -8.14
N LEU A 28 -46.31 73.27 -7.52
CA LEU A 28 -47.62 72.98 -8.11
C LEU A 28 -47.89 71.72 -8.98
N THR A 29 -48.67 70.80 -8.38
CA THR A 29 -49.76 69.99 -8.98
C THR A 29 -49.41 68.86 -9.95
N SER A 30 -50.18 67.76 -10.06
CA SER A 30 -51.56 67.50 -9.59
C SER A 30 -51.70 66.12 -8.94
N GLY A 31 -52.73 65.95 -8.09
CA GLY A 31 -53.00 64.68 -7.42
C GLY A 31 -53.95 63.78 -8.22
N TYR A 32 -53.67 62.48 -8.21
CA TYR A 32 -54.67 61.44 -8.42
C TYR A 32 -54.69 60.54 -7.19
N GLN A 33 -55.79 60.60 -6.42
CA GLN A 33 -56.09 59.58 -5.41
C GLN A 33 -56.43 58.29 -6.15
N ASN A 34 -55.58 57.26 -6.02
CA ASN A 34 -55.88 55.96 -6.60
C ASN A 34 -56.81 55.19 -5.64
N PRO A 35 -58.03 54.80 -6.05
CA PRO A 35 -59.00 54.16 -5.15
C PRO A 35 -58.54 52.77 -4.73
N ALA A 36 -59.02 52.31 -3.57
CA ALA A 36 -58.71 50.98 -3.04
C ALA A 36 -59.14 49.87 -4.01
N LEU A 37 -58.17 49.20 -4.63
CA LEU A 37 -58.40 48.05 -5.51
C LEU A 37 -58.74 46.80 -4.69
N HIS A 38 -60.05 46.58 -4.47
CA HIS A 38 -60.58 45.26 -4.16
C HIS A 38 -60.65 44.41 -5.43
N GLY A 39 -60.08 43.18 -5.38
CA GLY A 39 -60.14 42.18 -6.44
C GLY A 39 -58.88 42.16 -7.34
N ASP A 40 -58.31 41.02 -7.73
CA ASP A 40 -58.80 39.64 -7.67
C ASP A 40 -57.78 38.65 -7.11
N TYR A 41 -58.24 37.67 -6.32
CA TYR A 41 -57.47 36.46 -6.03
C TYR A 41 -57.29 35.61 -7.30
N PHE A 42 -56.09 35.07 -7.52
CA PHE A 42 -55.80 34.16 -8.64
C PHE A 42 -56.70 32.91 -8.59
N ARG A 43 -57.80 32.92 -9.34
CA ARG A 43 -58.67 31.76 -9.53
C ARG A 43 -58.05 30.82 -10.56
N SER A 44 -57.34 29.80 -10.07
CA SER A 44 -56.96 28.63 -10.86
C SER A 44 -58.17 28.03 -11.58
N ARG A 45 -58.27 28.26 -12.90
CA ARG A 45 -59.23 27.56 -13.77
C ARG A 45 -58.50 26.44 -14.49
N ARG A 46 -58.94 25.21 -14.26
CA ARG A 46 -58.53 24.05 -15.06
C ARG A 46 -59.12 24.17 -16.46
N VAL A 47 -58.35 24.72 -17.40
CA VAL A 47 -58.76 24.79 -18.81
C VAL A 47 -58.97 23.37 -19.34
N LYS A 48 -60.13 23.08 -19.94
CA LYS A 48 -60.38 21.74 -20.50
C LYS A 48 -59.48 21.53 -21.72
N LYS A 49 -59.10 20.28 -21.97
CA LYS A 49 -57.98 19.92 -22.86
C LYS A 49 -58.14 20.35 -24.34
N GLY A 50 -59.32 20.81 -24.75
CA GLY A 50 -59.65 21.32 -26.09
C GLY A 50 -59.89 22.84 -26.19
N ASP A 51 -60.05 23.58 -25.08
CA ASP A 51 -60.51 24.98 -25.12
C ASP A 51 -59.38 26.00 -25.36
N VAL A 52 -58.12 25.55 -25.41
CA VAL A 52 -56.97 26.41 -25.78
C VAL A 52 -56.76 26.32 -27.28
N PRO A 53 -56.94 27.41 -28.06
CA PRO A 53 -56.53 27.43 -29.46
C PRO A 53 -55.02 27.26 -29.54
N LYS A 54 -54.56 26.26 -30.31
CA LYS A 54 -53.13 25.93 -30.51
C LYS A 54 -52.71 26.20 -31.96
N PRO A 55 -52.67 27.46 -32.43
CA PRO A 55 -52.37 27.76 -33.84
C PRO A 55 -51.02 27.22 -34.32
N TRP A 56 -50.06 27.03 -33.40
CA TRP A 56 -48.77 26.38 -33.67
C TRP A 56 -48.85 24.87 -34.02
N LEU A 57 -50.01 24.23 -33.88
CA LEU A 57 -50.25 22.88 -34.41
C LEU A 57 -50.74 22.89 -35.87
N ASN A 58 -51.28 24.01 -36.34
CA ASN A 58 -51.86 24.13 -37.69
C ASN A 58 -50.78 24.36 -38.77
N GLN A 59 -49.60 24.86 -38.39
CA GLN A 59 -48.47 25.06 -39.31
C GLN A 59 -47.22 24.33 -38.79
N ARG A 60 -46.85 23.22 -39.44
CA ARG A 60 -45.60 22.51 -39.16
C ARG A 60 -44.43 23.21 -39.85
N HIS A 61 -43.59 23.92 -39.10
CA HIS A 61 -42.35 24.46 -39.65
C HIS A 61 -41.41 23.30 -40.06
N PRO A 62 -40.88 23.26 -41.31
CA PRO A 62 -40.06 22.15 -41.78
C PRO A 62 -38.77 21.97 -40.98
N ARG A 63 -38.24 23.06 -40.40
CA ARG A 63 -37.05 23.04 -39.54
C ARG A 63 -37.27 22.39 -38.17
N GLN A 64 -38.51 22.25 -37.71
CA GLN A 64 -38.83 21.68 -36.40
C GLN A 64 -38.42 20.20 -36.28
N LYS A 65 -38.39 19.46 -37.40
CA LYS A 65 -37.87 18.08 -37.45
C LYS A 65 -36.41 17.98 -36.99
N TRP A 66 -35.58 18.96 -37.35
CA TRP A 66 -34.16 18.99 -36.99
C TRP A 66 -33.93 19.23 -35.49
N VAL A 67 -34.81 19.99 -34.83
CA VAL A 67 -34.77 20.20 -33.36
C VAL A 67 -34.97 18.88 -32.60
N THR A 68 -35.75 17.94 -33.15
CA THR A 68 -35.89 16.59 -32.58
C THR A 68 -34.80 15.63 -33.08
N LEU A 69 -34.37 15.77 -34.34
CA LEU A 69 -33.42 14.84 -34.96
C LEU A 69 -31.98 15.06 -34.49
N PHE A 70 -31.51 16.30 -34.27
CA PHE A 70 -30.15 16.56 -33.82
C PHE A 70 -29.84 15.95 -32.43
N PRO A 71 -30.70 16.07 -31.39
CA PRO A 71 -30.48 15.38 -30.13
C PRO A 71 -30.47 13.86 -30.26
N ILE A 72 -31.31 13.28 -31.13
CA ILE A 72 -31.35 11.83 -31.37
C ILE A 72 -30.06 11.37 -32.08
N ILE A 73 -29.60 12.09 -33.11
CA ILE A 73 -28.33 11.81 -33.78
C ILE A 73 -27.17 11.94 -32.78
N GLY A 74 -27.15 13.00 -31.94
CA GLY A 74 -26.14 13.19 -30.91
C GLY A 74 -26.12 12.05 -29.88
N LEU A 75 -27.29 11.58 -29.45
CA LEU A 75 -27.43 10.42 -28.55
C LEU A 75 -26.88 9.14 -29.22
N LEU A 76 -27.26 8.87 -30.47
CA LEU A 76 -26.80 7.68 -31.19
C LEU A 76 -25.30 7.71 -31.49
N LEU A 77 -24.75 8.87 -31.84
CA LEU A 77 -23.30 9.07 -31.99
C LEU A 77 -22.57 8.90 -30.65
N GLY A 78 -23.11 9.46 -29.56
CA GLY A 78 -22.58 9.29 -28.22
C GLY A 78 -22.53 7.81 -27.80
N LEU A 79 -23.64 7.09 -27.96
CA LEU A 79 -23.71 5.65 -27.71
C LEU A 79 -22.75 4.85 -28.61
N GLY A 80 -22.58 5.26 -29.87
CA GLY A 80 -21.60 4.69 -30.80
C GLY A 80 -20.15 4.87 -30.32
N VAL A 81 -19.78 6.07 -29.90
CA VAL A 81 -18.46 6.37 -29.31
C VAL A 81 -18.25 5.61 -28.01
N THR A 82 -19.23 5.57 -27.11
CA THR A 82 -19.17 4.77 -25.89
C THR A 82 -19.00 3.28 -26.21
N GLY A 83 -19.70 2.74 -27.20
CA GLY A 83 -19.55 1.36 -27.66
C GLY A 83 -18.15 1.06 -28.19
N ILE A 84 -17.55 1.98 -28.97
CA ILE A 84 -16.17 1.88 -29.46
C ILE A 84 -15.17 1.90 -28.29
N LEU A 85 -15.33 2.80 -27.32
CA LEU A 85 -14.44 2.88 -26.15
C LEU A 85 -14.55 1.64 -25.25
N ILE A 86 -15.75 1.10 -25.04
CA ILE A 86 -15.95 -0.16 -24.30
C ILE A 86 -15.30 -1.33 -25.06
N TRP A 87 -15.49 -1.41 -26.37
CA TRP A 87 -14.87 -2.45 -27.20
C TRP A 87 -13.33 -2.35 -27.20
N ASP A 88 -12.78 -1.14 -27.25
CA ASP A 88 -11.34 -0.89 -27.18
C ASP A 88 -10.74 -1.26 -25.80
N GLY A 89 -11.44 -0.93 -24.72
CA GLY A 89 -11.09 -1.40 -23.38
C GLY A 89 -11.14 -2.92 -23.26
N VAL A 90 -12.22 -3.57 -23.73
CA VAL A 90 -12.40 -5.03 -23.61
C VAL A 90 -11.40 -5.81 -24.49
N ARG A 91 -11.00 -5.29 -25.66
CA ARG A 91 -10.02 -5.95 -26.53
C ARG A 91 -8.57 -5.75 -26.09
N SER A 92 -8.27 -4.69 -25.34
CA SER A 92 -6.93 -4.39 -24.83
C SER A 92 -6.57 -5.14 -23.54
N VAL A 93 -7.58 -5.63 -22.80
CA VAL A 93 -7.37 -6.55 -21.67
C VAL A 93 -6.68 -7.83 -22.15
N ALA A 94 -5.46 -8.07 -21.64
CA ALA A 94 -4.69 -9.25 -21.97
C ALA A 94 -5.36 -10.53 -21.42
N LYS A 95 -5.53 -11.52 -22.30
CA LYS A 95 -6.12 -12.84 -21.96
C LYS A 95 -5.03 -13.88 -21.85
N HIS A 96 -4.24 -13.78 -20.79
CA HIS A 96 -3.23 -14.79 -20.49
C HIS A 96 -3.88 -16.10 -20.05
N LYS A 97 -3.29 -17.22 -20.48
CA LYS A 97 -3.57 -18.55 -19.93
C LYS A 97 -2.47 -18.92 -18.95
N TYR A 98 -2.78 -19.77 -17.97
CA TYR A 98 -1.85 -20.15 -16.93
C TYR A 98 -1.92 -21.65 -16.59
N CYS A 99 -0.78 -22.21 -16.16
CA CYS A 99 -0.68 -23.52 -15.52
C CYS A 99 -0.55 -23.32 -14.00
N GLU A 100 -1.17 -24.17 -13.19
CA GLU A 100 -0.89 -24.21 -11.74
C GLU A 100 0.49 -24.83 -11.52
N VAL A 101 1.36 -24.13 -10.78
CA VAL A 101 2.72 -24.59 -10.43
C VAL A 101 2.78 -25.02 -8.98
N PHE A 102 2.12 -24.27 -8.10
CA PHE A 102 2.14 -24.52 -6.67
C PHE A 102 0.82 -24.11 -6.04
N ASN A 103 0.33 -24.92 -5.10
CA ASN A 103 -0.91 -24.71 -4.38
C ASN A 103 -0.81 -25.42 -3.03
N ASP A 104 -0.61 -24.63 -1.98
CA ASP A 104 -0.47 -25.10 -0.61
C ASP A 104 -1.62 -24.54 0.24
N GLN A 105 -2.25 -25.44 0.98
CA GLN A 105 -3.35 -25.16 1.92
C GLN A 105 -2.89 -25.41 3.37
N PHE A 106 -1.57 -25.58 3.59
CA PHE A 106 -0.92 -25.78 4.88
C PHE A 106 -1.56 -26.88 5.74
N ASN A 107 -1.84 -28.04 5.12
CA ASN A 107 -2.24 -29.24 5.85
C ASN A 107 -1.06 -29.81 6.69
N SER A 108 0.17 -29.60 6.23
CA SER A 108 1.42 -29.99 6.89
C SER A 108 2.57 -29.16 6.34
N TRP A 109 3.70 -29.06 7.06
CA TRP A 109 4.93 -28.46 6.53
C TRP A 109 5.48 -29.28 5.34
N ASN A 110 5.94 -28.61 4.29
CA ASN A 110 6.53 -29.23 3.10
C ASN A 110 7.94 -28.69 2.84
N SER A 111 8.96 -29.41 3.36
CA SER A 111 10.38 -29.05 3.24
C SER A 111 10.95 -29.19 1.82
N ASN A 112 10.21 -29.79 0.88
CA ASN A 112 10.64 -29.84 -0.53
C ASN A 112 10.32 -28.54 -1.28
N VAL A 113 9.48 -27.66 -0.70
CA VAL A 113 9.17 -26.35 -1.26
C VAL A 113 9.63 -25.23 -0.35
N TRP A 114 9.30 -25.31 0.94
CA TRP A 114 9.58 -24.25 1.90
C TRP A 114 10.91 -24.44 2.61
N THR A 115 11.75 -23.41 2.55
CA THR A 115 12.97 -23.26 3.35
C THR A 115 12.71 -22.25 4.47
N LYS A 116 13.10 -22.56 5.70
CA LYS A 116 13.19 -21.58 6.80
C LYS A 116 14.58 -20.93 6.77
N GLU A 117 14.62 -19.60 6.83
CA GLU A 117 15.88 -18.86 6.91
C GLU A 117 16.29 -18.68 8.38
N VAL A 118 17.60 -18.80 8.64
CA VAL A 118 18.18 -18.82 10.00
C VAL A 118 19.30 -17.80 10.05
N GLU A 119 19.04 -16.64 10.67
CA GLU A 119 19.93 -15.48 10.66
C GLU A 119 19.78 -14.61 11.92
N VAL A 120 20.85 -13.89 12.29
CA VAL A 120 20.89 -12.83 13.32
C VAL A 120 21.30 -11.46 12.77
N GLY A 121 21.79 -11.38 11.52
CA GLY A 121 22.30 -10.16 10.87
C GLY A 121 21.24 -9.09 10.57
N GLY A 122 19.96 -9.47 10.59
CA GLY A 122 18.83 -8.55 10.39
C GLY A 122 18.62 -8.17 8.93
N PHE A 123 19.03 -9.03 7.99
CA PHE A 123 18.70 -8.98 6.56
C PHE A 123 18.93 -7.62 5.88
N GLY A 124 20.04 -6.94 6.21
CA GLY A 124 20.39 -5.61 5.67
C GLY A 124 19.53 -4.44 6.19
N ASN A 125 18.44 -4.73 6.89
CA ASN A 125 17.48 -3.75 7.41
C ASN A 125 17.70 -3.39 8.90
N GLY A 126 18.65 -4.05 9.55
CA GLY A 126 18.91 -3.89 10.99
C GLY A 126 17.74 -4.39 11.86
N GLN A 127 17.04 -5.41 11.40
CA GLN A 127 15.91 -6.03 12.11
C GLN A 127 16.33 -6.57 13.49
N PHE A 128 15.39 -6.59 14.45
CA PHE A 128 15.68 -7.01 15.83
C PHE A 128 15.33 -8.47 16.11
N ASP A 129 14.61 -9.14 15.22
CA ASP A 129 14.37 -10.57 15.30
C ASP A 129 15.58 -11.39 14.82
N MET A 130 15.78 -12.53 15.45
CA MET A 130 16.55 -13.67 14.95
C MET A 130 15.57 -14.62 14.28
N THR A 131 15.84 -15.09 13.06
CA THR A 131 14.97 -16.11 12.43
C THR A 131 15.44 -17.51 12.79
N THR A 132 14.49 -18.42 13.03
CA THR A 132 14.76 -19.76 13.56
C THR A 132 14.39 -20.89 12.59
N GLY A 133 15.15 -21.99 12.62
CA GLY A 133 14.91 -23.16 11.78
C GLY A 133 13.91 -24.18 12.36
N GLY A 134 13.62 -24.12 13.66
CA GLY A 134 12.67 -25.03 14.31
C GLY A 134 11.21 -24.57 14.20
N ASP A 135 10.33 -25.29 14.90
CA ASP A 135 8.88 -25.05 14.90
C ASP A 135 8.43 -24.07 15.99
N GLU A 136 9.35 -23.38 16.68
CA GLU A 136 9.03 -22.41 17.73
C GLU A 136 8.41 -21.11 17.20
N ASN A 137 8.83 -20.67 16.02
CA ASN A 137 8.37 -19.43 15.39
C ASN A 137 7.65 -19.65 14.04
N VAL A 138 7.91 -20.77 13.34
CA VAL A 138 7.29 -21.11 12.06
C VAL A 138 6.77 -22.54 12.10
N PHE A 139 5.45 -22.71 12.16
CA PHE A 139 4.81 -24.01 12.29
C PHE A 139 3.43 -24.04 11.63
N VAL A 140 2.92 -25.24 11.35
CA VAL A 140 1.56 -25.44 10.83
C VAL A 140 0.63 -25.81 11.98
N HIS A 141 -0.52 -25.14 12.08
CA HIS A 141 -1.53 -25.40 13.09
C HIS A 141 -2.94 -25.17 12.53
N ASN A 142 -3.84 -26.14 12.70
CA ASN A 142 -5.25 -26.08 12.26
C ASN A 142 -5.47 -25.75 10.77
N GLY A 143 -4.58 -26.21 9.88
CA GLY A 143 -4.67 -25.92 8.44
C GLY A 143 -4.18 -24.51 8.06
N GLU A 144 -3.37 -23.89 8.91
CA GLU A 144 -2.77 -22.58 8.69
C GLU A 144 -1.26 -22.66 8.98
N LEU A 145 -0.45 -22.02 8.16
CA LEU A 145 0.92 -21.69 8.50
C LEU A 145 0.91 -20.48 9.44
N ILE A 146 1.59 -20.60 10.57
CA ILE A 146 1.73 -19.57 11.59
C ILE A 146 3.18 -19.09 11.60
N ILE A 147 3.39 -17.78 11.47
CA ILE A 147 4.66 -17.13 11.82
C ILE A 147 4.39 -16.32 13.08
N LYS A 148 4.94 -16.77 14.21
CA LYS A 148 4.71 -16.19 15.54
C LYS A 148 6.01 -15.65 16.12
N PRO A 149 6.11 -14.36 16.47
CA PRO A 149 7.28 -13.82 17.14
C PRO A 149 7.26 -14.22 18.63
N THR A 150 8.43 -14.44 19.20
CA THR A 150 8.63 -14.79 20.62
C THR A 150 9.79 -13.99 21.20
N LEU A 151 9.75 -13.68 22.49
CA LEU A 151 10.89 -13.01 23.14
C LEU A 151 12.13 -13.90 23.15
N GLN A 152 13.30 -13.28 23.06
CA GLN A 152 14.55 -13.94 23.40
C GLN A 152 14.60 -14.24 24.90
N GLU A 153 15.34 -15.29 25.28
CA GLU A 153 15.54 -15.63 26.69
C GLU A 153 16.39 -14.57 27.39
N GLU A 154 15.83 -13.95 28.44
CA GLU A 154 16.41 -12.79 29.12
C GLU A 154 17.83 -13.02 29.66
N GLN A 155 18.17 -14.27 29.97
CA GLN A 155 19.53 -14.67 30.33
C GLN A 155 20.55 -14.22 29.28
N PHE A 156 20.32 -14.42 27.98
CA PHE A 156 21.29 -14.09 26.92
C PHE A 156 21.42 -12.58 26.62
N LEU A 157 20.59 -11.76 27.25
CA LEU A 157 20.59 -10.30 27.12
C LEU A 157 21.24 -9.62 28.34
N GLY A 158 21.16 -10.24 29.52
CA GLY A 158 21.69 -9.70 30.78
C GLY A 158 23.19 -9.93 31.03
N HIS A 159 23.87 -10.73 30.19
CA HIS A 159 25.31 -10.98 30.30
C HIS A 159 25.98 -11.07 28.92
N ASN A 160 27.31 -10.96 28.89
CA ASN A 160 28.10 -11.13 27.67
C ASN A 160 27.93 -12.55 27.13
N HIS A 161 27.22 -12.67 26.01
CA HIS A 161 26.81 -13.92 25.40
C HIS A 161 27.12 -13.87 23.89
N ILE A 162 27.32 -15.03 23.26
CA ILE A 162 27.55 -15.13 21.81
C ILE A 162 26.62 -16.21 21.26
N ILE A 163 25.75 -15.82 20.33
CA ILE A 163 25.05 -16.77 19.45
C ILE A 163 25.96 -17.03 18.25
N ASP A 164 26.31 -18.31 18.01
CA ASP A 164 27.04 -18.75 16.82
C ASP A 164 26.26 -19.83 16.06
N LEU A 165 25.71 -19.46 14.91
CA LEU A 165 24.88 -20.32 14.07
C LEU A 165 25.67 -21.05 12.98
N ARG A 166 27.01 -20.87 12.91
CA ARG A 166 27.86 -21.64 11.98
C ARG A 166 27.85 -23.11 12.37
N GLY A 167 27.23 -23.95 11.54
CA GLY A 167 27.02 -25.37 11.84
C GLY A 167 25.70 -25.66 12.57
N GLN A 168 24.89 -24.64 12.89
CA GLN A 168 23.49 -24.77 13.34
C GLN A 168 22.48 -24.50 12.20
N GLY A 169 22.93 -24.55 10.94
CA GLY A 169 22.07 -24.32 9.78
C GLY A 169 21.82 -22.85 9.43
N CYS A 170 22.71 -21.93 9.83
CA CYS A 170 22.67 -20.53 9.34
C CYS A 170 22.52 -20.47 7.81
N THR A 171 21.57 -19.67 7.32
CA THR A 171 21.33 -19.46 5.88
C THR A 171 21.96 -18.18 5.34
N GLY A 172 22.46 -17.31 6.24
CA GLY A 172 23.16 -16.08 5.90
C GLY A 172 24.49 -16.32 5.17
N SER A 173 24.94 -15.32 4.42
CA SER A 173 26.14 -15.43 3.56
C SER A 173 27.39 -14.79 4.18
N LYS A 174 27.22 -13.83 5.07
CA LYS A 174 28.30 -13.11 5.76
C LYS A 174 28.46 -13.67 7.18
N TRP A 175 29.66 -13.49 7.73
CA TRP A 175 29.98 -13.82 9.13
C TRP A 175 28.98 -13.20 10.14
N THR A 176 28.62 -11.93 9.92
CA THR A 176 27.66 -11.15 10.72
C THR A 176 26.24 -11.67 10.67
N ASP A 177 25.90 -12.42 9.64
CA ASP A 177 24.56 -12.97 9.45
C ASP A 177 24.36 -14.19 10.36
N CYS A 178 25.44 -14.92 10.66
CA CYS A 178 25.41 -16.11 11.50
C CYS A 178 25.80 -15.89 12.97
N VAL A 179 26.43 -14.76 13.32
CA VAL A 179 26.96 -14.53 14.67
C VAL A 179 26.63 -13.15 15.20
N ALA A 180 26.05 -13.14 16.40
CA ALA A 180 25.74 -11.95 17.18
C ALA A 180 26.24 -12.12 18.61
N SER A 181 26.65 -11.01 19.24
CA SER A 181 27.10 -11.01 20.63
C SER A 181 26.48 -9.88 21.45
N THR A 182 26.24 -10.17 22.72
CA THR A 182 25.92 -9.18 23.75
C THR A 182 27.23 -8.66 24.35
N ASN A 183 27.34 -7.34 24.44
CA ASN A 183 28.40 -6.63 25.15
C ASN A 183 27.72 -5.62 26.09
N THR A 184 27.71 -5.93 27.39
CA THR A 184 27.02 -5.12 28.40
C THR A 184 27.73 -3.78 28.65
N THR A 185 29.02 -3.65 28.31
CA THR A 185 29.83 -2.44 28.53
C THR A 185 29.45 -1.31 27.58
N ASN A 186 29.11 -1.62 26.32
CA ASN A 186 28.66 -0.64 25.32
C ASN A 186 27.13 -0.66 25.10
N GLY A 187 26.41 -1.57 25.76
CA GLY A 187 24.96 -1.71 25.68
C GLY A 187 24.44 -2.33 24.38
N THR A 188 25.28 -3.00 23.59
CA THR A 188 24.81 -3.77 22.43
C THR A 188 24.36 -5.16 22.88
N ILE A 189 23.13 -5.57 22.56
CA ILE A 189 22.63 -6.93 22.80
C ILE A 189 22.45 -7.71 21.50
N ILE A 190 22.44 -9.04 21.59
CA ILE A 190 21.88 -9.91 20.54
C ILE A 190 20.39 -9.59 20.28
N ASN A 191 19.84 -10.22 19.25
CA ASN A 191 18.46 -10.07 18.79
C ASN A 191 17.46 -10.35 19.94
N PRO A 192 16.70 -9.34 20.43
CA PRO A 192 15.80 -9.46 21.59
C PRO A 192 14.52 -10.25 21.32
N VAL A 193 14.27 -10.62 20.06
CA VAL A 193 13.10 -11.35 19.59
C VAL A 193 13.56 -12.49 18.69
N LYS A 194 12.81 -13.60 18.67
CA LYS A 194 12.92 -14.68 17.69
C LYS A 194 11.66 -14.66 16.82
N SER A 195 11.81 -14.87 15.51
CA SER A 195 10.70 -14.83 14.54
C SER A 195 10.97 -15.76 13.35
N GLY A 196 10.24 -15.58 12.26
CA GLY A 196 10.30 -16.46 11.09
C GLY A 196 10.35 -15.71 9.76
N ARG A 197 11.20 -16.24 8.88
CA ARG A 197 11.27 -15.92 7.45
C ARG A 197 11.35 -17.24 6.69
N ILE A 198 10.52 -17.39 5.67
CA ILE A 198 10.51 -18.56 4.79
C ILE A 198 10.51 -18.15 3.34
N ASN A 199 11.07 -19.00 2.49
CA ASN A 199 11.05 -18.81 1.04
C ASN A 199 10.78 -20.11 0.28
N THR A 200 10.37 -19.99 -0.98
CA THR A 200 10.12 -21.13 -1.88
C THR A 200 11.26 -21.41 -2.87
N ARG A 201 12.45 -20.79 -2.70
CA ARG A 201 13.52 -20.72 -3.72
C ARG A 201 13.93 -22.09 -4.30
N LEU A 202 13.94 -23.13 -3.48
CA LEU A 202 14.38 -24.48 -3.88
C LEU A 202 13.30 -25.34 -4.55
N GLY A 203 12.01 -24.99 -4.44
CA GLY A 203 10.92 -25.87 -4.89
C GLY A 203 9.73 -25.22 -5.60
N ALA A 204 9.56 -23.90 -5.56
CA ALA A 204 8.57 -23.20 -6.37
C ALA A 204 8.99 -21.76 -6.72
N SER A 205 9.05 -21.48 -8.01
CA SER A 205 9.26 -20.14 -8.59
C SER A 205 8.51 -20.03 -9.91
N ILE A 206 8.19 -18.81 -10.34
CA ILE A 206 7.56 -18.55 -11.65
C ILE A 206 8.18 -17.32 -12.32
N LYS A 207 8.12 -17.28 -13.64
CA LYS A 207 8.50 -16.13 -14.48
C LYS A 207 7.32 -15.68 -15.31
N TYR A 208 6.74 -14.53 -14.98
CA TYR A 208 5.44 -14.07 -15.46
C TYR A 208 4.31 -15.03 -15.06
N GLY A 209 3.23 -14.49 -14.51
CA GLY A 209 2.22 -15.32 -13.88
C GLY A 209 1.40 -14.56 -12.86
N ARG A 210 0.88 -15.30 -11.89
CA ARG A 210 0.11 -14.79 -10.76
C ARG A 210 0.49 -15.55 -9.49
N ILE A 211 0.64 -14.83 -8.38
CA ILE A 211 0.68 -15.42 -7.04
C ILE A 211 -0.48 -14.85 -6.22
N GLU A 212 -1.14 -15.69 -5.42
CA GLU A 212 -2.14 -15.31 -4.42
C GLU A 212 -1.76 -15.93 -3.07
N VAL A 213 -1.64 -15.09 -2.04
CA VAL A 213 -1.38 -15.49 -0.66
C VAL A 213 -2.54 -15.03 0.21
N VAL A 214 -3.26 -15.97 0.83
CA VAL A 214 -4.37 -15.65 1.73
C VAL A 214 -3.84 -15.60 3.16
N ALA A 215 -3.78 -14.40 3.75
CA ALA A 215 -3.19 -14.19 5.07
C ALA A 215 -3.98 -13.20 5.93
N LYS A 216 -3.94 -13.39 7.26
CA LYS A 216 -4.36 -12.42 8.27
C LYS A 216 -3.08 -11.79 8.84
N LEU A 217 -2.95 -10.47 8.73
CA LEU A 217 -1.77 -9.76 9.21
C LEU A 217 -1.79 -9.63 10.75
N PRO A 218 -0.63 -9.59 11.41
CA PRO A 218 -0.55 -9.33 12.84
C PRO A 218 -0.92 -7.89 13.18
N ALA A 219 -1.38 -7.67 14.42
CA ALA A 219 -1.53 -6.35 15.02
C ALA A 219 -0.68 -6.28 16.30
N GLY A 220 0.10 -5.22 16.42
CA GLY A 220 1.09 -5.05 17.49
C GLY A 220 2.18 -4.09 17.04
N ASP A 221 2.62 -3.21 17.93
CA ASP A 221 3.65 -2.24 17.62
C ASP A 221 4.98 -2.92 17.26
N TRP A 222 5.69 -2.30 16.30
CA TRP A 222 7.00 -2.70 15.79
C TRP A 222 7.05 -4.02 15.00
N LEU A 223 5.91 -4.65 14.75
CA LEU A 223 5.79 -5.79 13.84
C LEU A 223 5.83 -5.33 12.37
N TRP A 224 6.53 -6.06 11.51
CA TRP A 224 6.66 -5.81 10.07
C TRP A 224 6.42 -7.12 9.29
N PRO A 225 5.15 -7.49 9.04
CA PRO A 225 4.81 -8.57 8.12
C PRO A 225 5.11 -8.18 6.67
N ALA A 226 5.65 -9.12 5.90
CA ALA A 226 5.87 -8.96 4.46
C ALA A 226 5.55 -10.25 3.68
N ILE A 227 5.03 -10.07 2.46
CA ILE A 227 4.81 -11.08 1.43
C ILE A 227 5.39 -10.48 0.15
N TRP A 228 6.47 -11.05 -0.34
CA TRP A 228 7.33 -10.42 -1.33
C TRP A 228 8.09 -11.48 -2.13
N MET A 229 8.85 -11.06 -3.13
CA MET A 229 9.50 -11.98 -4.06
C MET A 229 10.90 -11.51 -4.43
N LEU A 230 11.82 -12.46 -4.47
CA LEU A 230 13.19 -12.29 -4.93
C LEU A 230 13.46 -13.18 -6.15
N PRO A 231 14.40 -12.79 -7.02
CA PRO A 231 14.82 -13.64 -8.14
C PRO A 231 15.47 -14.93 -7.59
N ASN A 232 15.32 -16.04 -8.32
CA ASN A 232 16.04 -17.27 -7.99
C ASN A 232 17.56 -17.13 -8.17
N GLU A 233 17.99 -16.30 -9.13
CA GLU A 233 19.37 -16.07 -9.50
C GLU A 233 19.63 -14.57 -9.72
N ASP A 234 20.77 -14.07 -9.23
CA ASP A 234 21.19 -12.67 -9.36
C ASP A 234 21.76 -12.36 -10.76
N VAL A 235 20.96 -12.62 -11.81
CA VAL A 235 21.34 -12.52 -13.24
C VAL A 235 21.91 -11.15 -13.61
N TYR A 236 21.48 -10.08 -12.94
CA TYR A 236 21.95 -8.70 -13.18
C TYR A 236 22.95 -8.21 -12.12
N GLY A 237 23.40 -9.09 -11.23
CA GLY A 237 24.22 -8.80 -10.07
C GLY A 237 23.39 -8.59 -8.80
N PRO A 238 24.04 -8.18 -7.69
CA PRO A 238 23.39 -8.11 -6.38
C PRO A 238 22.23 -7.10 -6.36
N TRP A 239 21.37 -7.24 -5.36
CA TRP A 239 20.26 -6.33 -5.10
C TRP A 239 20.71 -4.84 -5.13
N PRO A 240 19.91 -3.92 -5.68
CA PRO A 240 18.59 -4.10 -6.30
C PRO A 240 18.67 -4.40 -7.81
N ARG A 241 19.83 -4.82 -8.36
CA ARG A 241 20.00 -4.99 -9.82
C ARG A 241 19.14 -6.11 -10.39
N SER A 242 18.96 -7.19 -9.65
CA SER A 242 18.15 -8.35 -10.06
C SER A 242 16.68 -8.28 -9.63
N GLY A 243 16.27 -7.16 -9.00
CA GLY A 243 14.88 -6.83 -8.70
C GLY A 243 14.33 -7.41 -7.39
N GLU A 244 13.25 -6.82 -6.90
CA GLU A 244 12.43 -7.27 -5.77
C GLU A 244 10.97 -6.87 -6.04
N ILE A 245 10.01 -7.74 -5.68
CA ILE A 245 8.58 -7.47 -5.86
C ILE A 245 7.87 -7.61 -4.51
N ASP A 246 7.52 -6.49 -3.90
CA ASP A 246 6.74 -6.48 -2.65
C ASP A 246 5.26 -6.51 -2.97
N ILE A 247 4.64 -7.67 -2.77
CA ILE A 247 3.21 -7.86 -2.95
C ILE A 247 2.47 -7.11 -1.84
N MET A 248 2.94 -7.28 -0.60
CA MET A 248 2.39 -6.68 0.61
C MET A 248 3.49 -6.48 1.63
N GLU A 249 3.63 -5.25 2.11
CA GLU A 249 4.24 -4.94 3.41
C GLU A 249 3.26 -4.14 4.26
N SER A 250 3.33 -4.30 5.58
CA SER A 250 2.57 -3.50 6.53
C SER A 250 3.39 -3.24 7.79
N ARG A 251 2.97 -2.27 8.61
CA ARG A 251 3.35 -2.18 10.02
C ARG A 251 2.22 -2.77 10.86
N GLY A 252 2.53 -3.45 11.96
CA GLY A 252 1.52 -3.97 12.88
C GLY A 252 0.93 -2.91 13.81
N ASN A 253 1.56 -1.73 13.90
CA ASN A 253 1.16 -0.63 14.78
C ASN A 253 -0.32 -0.25 14.62
N ALA A 254 -0.86 0.41 15.65
CA ALA A 254 -2.26 0.86 15.64
C ALA A 254 -2.56 1.85 14.49
N PRO A 255 -3.82 1.90 13.99
CA PRO A 255 -4.25 2.93 13.07
C PRO A 255 -4.02 4.33 13.65
N GLY A 256 -3.30 5.18 12.92
CA GLY A 256 -2.84 6.49 13.41
C GLY A 256 -1.32 6.59 13.56
N TYR A 257 -0.57 5.48 13.48
CA TYR A 257 0.89 5.55 13.34
C TYR A 257 1.27 6.42 12.12
N PRO A 258 2.19 7.42 12.25
CA PRO A 258 2.35 8.45 11.23
C PRO A 258 2.69 7.98 9.81
N GLN A 259 3.42 6.87 9.65
CA GLN A 259 3.77 6.32 8.32
C GLN A 259 2.75 5.29 7.79
N GLY A 260 1.71 5.00 8.58
CA GLY A 260 0.67 3.99 8.35
C GLY A 260 0.90 2.71 9.17
N GLY A 261 -0.06 2.36 10.02
CA GLY A 261 -0.08 1.12 10.80
C GLY A 261 -0.82 -0.01 10.07
N SER A 262 -1.38 -0.95 10.83
CA SER A 262 -2.10 -2.16 10.36
C SER A 262 -3.32 -1.92 9.46
N ASN A 263 -3.70 -0.66 9.25
CA ASN A 263 -4.72 -0.23 8.30
C ASN A 263 -4.16 0.21 6.92
N ILE A 264 -2.85 0.09 6.68
CA ILE A 264 -2.17 0.46 5.43
C ILE A 264 -1.23 -0.67 5.01
N VAL A 265 -1.34 -1.07 3.74
CA VAL A 265 -0.39 -1.94 3.06
C VAL A 265 0.37 -1.13 2.00
N SER A 266 1.66 -1.38 1.82
CA SER A 266 2.41 -0.99 0.62
C SER A 266 2.64 -2.17 -0.31
N SER A 267 2.71 -1.86 -1.61
CA SER A 267 3.40 -2.69 -2.60
C SER A 267 4.50 -1.84 -3.25
N THR A 268 5.61 -2.47 -3.61
CA THR A 268 6.82 -1.80 -4.10
C THR A 268 7.51 -2.68 -5.16
N LEU A 269 8.29 -2.04 -6.03
CA LEU A 269 9.30 -2.71 -6.85
C LEU A 269 10.66 -2.11 -6.54
N HIS A 270 11.61 -2.88 -6.02
CA HIS A 270 13.00 -2.42 -5.90
C HIS A 270 13.76 -2.78 -7.18
N PHE A 271 14.45 -1.79 -7.74
CA PHE A 271 15.27 -1.92 -8.94
C PHE A 271 16.29 -0.79 -8.95
N GLY A 272 17.54 -1.05 -9.34
CA GLY A 272 18.53 0.02 -9.45
C GLY A 272 19.92 -0.48 -9.81
N PRO A 273 20.85 0.43 -10.18
CA PRO A 273 22.24 0.08 -10.44
C PRO A 273 23.05 -0.24 -9.17
N ASP A 274 22.60 0.17 -7.98
CA ASP A 274 23.19 -0.18 -6.67
C ASP A 274 22.22 0.19 -5.53
N GLU A 275 22.60 -0.15 -4.28
CA GLU A 275 21.81 0.09 -3.07
C GLU A 275 21.46 1.57 -2.84
N ASN A 276 22.38 2.50 -3.11
CA ASN A 276 22.16 3.94 -2.93
C ASN A 276 21.23 4.51 -4.01
N HIS A 277 21.24 3.90 -5.19
CA HIS A 277 20.42 4.27 -6.34
C HIS A 277 19.22 3.33 -6.52
N ASN A 278 18.58 2.90 -5.42
CA ASN A 278 17.37 2.10 -5.51
C ASN A 278 16.15 2.95 -5.92
N GLY A 279 15.50 2.58 -7.02
CA GLY A 279 14.36 3.28 -7.63
C GLY A 279 12.99 3.03 -6.97
N TRP A 280 12.95 2.27 -5.87
CA TRP A 280 11.73 1.87 -5.14
C TRP A 280 10.69 2.99 -4.93
N TRP A 281 11.16 4.21 -4.64
CA TRP A 281 10.34 5.39 -4.38
C TRP A 281 9.49 5.84 -5.58
N ARG A 282 9.84 5.41 -6.81
CA ARG A 282 9.01 5.61 -8.00
C ARG A 282 7.80 4.68 -8.05
N ASN A 283 7.80 3.60 -7.27
CA ASN A 283 6.80 2.53 -7.36
C ASN A 283 6.26 2.03 -6.02
N ASN A 284 6.59 2.67 -4.89
CA ASN A 284 5.93 2.42 -3.61
C ASN A 284 4.51 3.01 -3.63
N VAL A 285 3.49 2.15 -3.59
CA VAL A 285 2.08 2.57 -3.54
C VAL A 285 1.43 2.03 -2.28
N LYS A 286 0.84 2.95 -1.49
CA LYS A 286 0.16 2.64 -0.23
C LYS A 286 -1.35 2.56 -0.42
N ARG A 287 -1.97 1.47 0.04
CA ARG A 287 -3.43 1.27 0.08
C ARG A 287 -3.92 1.26 1.52
N LYS A 288 -4.82 2.20 1.83
CA LYS A 288 -5.52 2.24 3.12
C LYS A 288 -6.76 1.33 3.09
N ALA A 289 -6.94 0.53 4.13
CA ALA A 289 -8.16 -0.24 4.37
C ALA A 289 -9.35 0.70 4.67
N LEU A 290 -10.53 0.38 4.13
CA LEU A 290 -11.75 1.16 4.32
C LEU A 290 -12.50 0.66 5.56
N HIS A 291 -12.62 1.51 6.58
CA HIS A 291 -13.33 1.23 7.84
C HIS A 291 -12.89 -0.05 8.59
N THR A 292 -11.69 -0.55 8.34
CA THR A 292 -11.13 -1.76 8.94
C THR A 292 -9.59 -1.73 8.97
N THR A 293 -8.95 -2.81 9.41
CA THR A 293 -7.51 -3.07 9.29
C THR A 293 -7.27 -4.35 8.47
N TYR A 294 -6.06 -4.52 7.92
CA TYR A 294 -5.65 -5.78 7.27
C TYR A 294 -5.31 -6.90 8.28
N SER A 295 -5.36 -6.58 9.57
CA SER A 295 -5.24 -7.51 10.70
C SER A 295 -6.60 -7.97 11.27
N ALA A 296 -7.72 -7.41 10.80
CA ALA A 296 -9.04 -7.79 11.31
C ALA A 296 -9.47 -9.19 10.85
N ASP A 297 -9.22 -9.52 9.58
CA ASP A 297 -9.61 -10.79 8.94
C ASP A 297 -8.60 -11.17 7.84
N TYR A 298 -8.77 -12.35 7.24
CA TYR A 298 -7.99 -12.82 6.11
C TYR A 298 -8.20 -11.94 4.88
N ASN A 299 -7.10 -11.62 4.22
CA ASN A 299 -7.08 -10.93 2.94
C ASN A 299 -6.26 -11.74 1.93
N THR A 300 -6.66 -11.71 0.66
CA THR A 300 -5.86 -12.25 -0.45
C THR A 300 -4.91 -11.18 -0.96
N PHE A 301 -3.62 -11.31 -0.69
CA PHE A 301 -2.58 -10.47 -1.27
C PHE A 301 -2.10 -11.15 -2.56
N GLY A 302 -2.20 -10.45 -3.68
CA GLY A 302 -1.86 -11.04 -4.97
C GLY A 302 -1.04 -10.11 -5.86
N VAL A 303 -0.25 -10.74 -6.73
CA VAL A 303 0.48 -10.08 -7.81
C VAL A 303 0.18 -10.80 -9.11
N GLU A 304 0.10 -10.05 -10.20
CA GLU A 304 0.08 -10.58 -11.56
C GLU A 304 1.05 -9.78 -12.42
N TRP A 305 1.93 -10.46 -13.15
CA TRP A 305 2.83 -9.82 -14.09
C TRP A 305 3.02 -10.61 -15.37
N SER A 306 3.34 -9.88 -16.43
CA SER A 306 3.53 -10.36 -17.79
C SER A 306 4.68 -9.59 -18.44
N GLU A 307 5.00 -9.89 -19.69
CA GLU A 307 5.98 -9.14 -20.48
C GLU A 307 5.59 -7.65 -20.73
N LYS A 308 4.39 -7.22 -20.29
CA LYS A 308 3.84 -5.87 -20.55
C LYS A 308 3.52 -5.07 -19.30
N TYR A 309 3.30 -5.71 -18.16
CA TYR A 309 2.86 -5.06 -16.93
C TYR A 309 3.16 -5.90 -15.70
N ILE A 310 3.14 -5.25 -14.54
CA ILE A 310 3.01 -5.86 -13.21
C ILE A 310 1.99 -5.08 -12.39
N PHE A 311 1.12 -5.76 -11.67
CA PHE A 311 0.24 -5.13 -10.69
C PHE A 311 0.02 -6.01 -9.46
N THR A 312 -0.16 -5.37 -8.32
CA THR A 312 -0.56 -6.02 -7.06
C THR A 312 -1.99 -5.65 -6.70
N TYR A 313 -2.65 -6.47 -5.90
CA TYR A 313 -4.05 -6.29 -5.52
C TYR A 313 -4.36 -6.94 -4.17
N ILE A 314 -5.46 -6.49 -3.56
CA ILE A 314 -5.97 -7.03 -2.30
C ILE A 314 -7.41 -7.53 -2.50
N ASN A 315 -7.68 -8.78 -2.13
CA ASN A 315 -8.96 -9.51 -2.20
C ASN A 315 -9.50 -9.77 -3.62
N THR A 316 -9.33 -8.85 -4.57
CA THR A 316 -9.74 -9.01 -5.97
C THR A 316 -8.85 -8.19 -6.89
N ARG A 317 -8.63 -8.68 -8.12
CA ARG A 317 -7.85 -7.99 -9.17
C ARG A 317 -8.39 -6.60 -9.54
N LEU A 318 -9.62 -6.26 -9.13
CA LEU A 318 -10.21 -4.93 -9.26
C LEU A 318 -9.75 -3.93 -8.19
N LEU A 319 -9.26 -4.40 -7.05
CA LEU A 319 -8.73 -3.59 -5.94
C LEU A 319 -7.21 -3.57 -6.00
N GLN A 320 -6.70 -3.01 -7.09
CA GLN A 320 -5.27 -2.85 -7.31
C GLN A 320 -4.64 -1.90 -6.28
N VAL A 321 -3.38 -2.19 -5.92
CA VAL A 321 -2.53 -1.35 -5.07
C VAL A 321 -1.53 -0.62 -5.94
N MET A 322 -0.61 -1.36 -6.56
CA MET A 322 0.39 -0.88 -7.50
C MET A 322 0.07 -1.39 -8.91
N TYR A 323 0.29 -0.57 -9.94
CA TYR A 323 0.23 -0.98 -11.34
C TYR A 323 1.35 -0.28 -12.12
N THR A 324 2.16 -1.06 -12.84
CA THR A 324 3.32 -0.58 -13.59
C THR A 324 3.33 -1.18 -14.97
N HIS A 325 3.34 -0.33 -16.00
CA HIS A 325 3.50 -0.75 -17.40
C HIS A 325 4.98 -0.86 -17.78
N PHE A 326 5.32 -1.85 -18.60
CA PHE A 326 6.67 -2.06 -19.13
C PHE A 326 6.84 -1.35 -20.50
N ASP A 327 6.39 -0.10 -20.60
CA ASP A 327 6.45 0.70 -21.83
C ASP A 327 7.83 1.34 -22.06
N LYS A 328 8.66 1.44 -21.02
CA LYS A 328 10.03 1.99 -21.06
C LYS A 328 10.97 1.18 -20.14
N PRO A 329 12.29 1.12 -20.42
CA PRO A 329 13.25 0.40 -19.58
C PRO A 329 13.32 0.95 -18.15
N PHE A 330 13.49 0.06 -17.16
CA PHE A 330 13.51 0.45 -15.74
C PHE A 330 14.58 1.48 -15.38
N PHE A 331 15.73 1.50 -16.07
CA PHE A 331 16.74 2.56 -15.88
C PHE A 331 16.21 3.97 -16.23
N LYS A 332 15.32 4.07 -17.24
CA LYS A 332 14.60 5.32 -17.59
C LYS A 332 13.35 5.55 -16.74
N TYR A 333 12.82 4.51 -16.10
CA TYR A 333 11.70 4.62 -15.17
C TYR A 333 12.16 5.18 -13.81
N GLY A 334 13.33 4.75 -13.32
CA GLY A 334 13.96 5.26 -12.10
C GLY A 334 14.46 6.71 -12.20
N GLU A 335 14.70 7.20 -13.42
CA GLU A 335 15.32 8.51 -13.70
C GLU A 335 16.65 8.70 -12.95
N PHE A 336 17.47 7.65 -12.94
CA PHE A 336 18.76 7.66 -12.26
C PHE A 336 19.73 8.70 -12.87
N PRO A 337 20.57 9.35 -12.05
CA PRO A 337 21.53 10.34 -12.54
C PRO A 337 22.62 9.69 -13.40
N LEU A 338 23.28 10.48 -14.24
CA LEU A 338 24.38 10.00 -15.10
C LEU A 338 25.66 9.66 -14.32
N ALA A 339 25.84 10.29 -13.16
CA ALA A 339 26.94 10.10 -12.23
C ALA A 339 26.48 10.43 -10.81
N ASP A 340 27.21 9.92 -9.83
CA ASP A 340 27.01 10.28 -8.42
C ASP A 340 27.60 11.67 -8.09
N ALA A 341 27.52 12.06 -6.81
CA ALA A 341 28.02 13.35 -6.33
C ALA A 341 29.57 13.49 -6.37
N ASN A 342 30.32 12.40 -6.53
CA ASN A 342 31.78 12.45 -6.69
C ASN A 342 32.23 12.42 -8.17
N GLY A 343 31.28 12.23 -9.09
CA GLY A 343 31.52 12.18 -10.53
C GLY A 343 31.73 10.75 -11.08
N THR A 344 31.60 9.71 -10.24
CA THR A 344 31.63 8.33 -10.71
C THR A 344 30.40 8.07 -11.57
N ARG A 345 30.61 7.68 -12.83
CA ARG A 345 29.54 7.44 -13.79
C ARG A 345 28.68 6.25 -13.36
N LEU A 346 27.37 6.45 -13.36
CA LEU A 346 26.42 5.39 -13.08
C LEU A 346 26.21 4.50 -14.31
N GLU A 347 26.38 3.20 -14.15
CA GLU A 347 26.22 2.23 -15.23
C GLU A 347 24.82 1.59 -15.20
N ASN A 348 24.17 1.50 -16.36
CA ASN A 348 22.91 0.77 -16.49
C ASN A 348 23.17 -0.75 -16.55
N PRO A 349 22.80 -1.54 -15.52
CA PRO A 349 23.07 -2.98 -15.51
C PRO A 349 22.30 -3.73 -16.62
N TRP A 350 21.13 -3.23 -17.02
CA TRP A 350 20.26 -3.86 -18.01
C TRP A 350 20.55 -3.40 -19.45
N LYS A 351 21.63 -2.63 -19.70
CA LYS A 351 21.95 -2.08 -21.03
C LYS A 351 22.05 -3.13 -22.15
N HIS A 352 22.34 -4.38 -21.80
CA HIS A 352 22.49 -5.49 -22.74
C HIS A 352 21.20 -6.24 -23.06
N THR A 353 20.16 -6.17 -22.21
CA THR A 353 18.95 -7.00 -22.36
C THR A 353 18.07 -6.52 -23.52
N LYS A 354 18.13 -5.22 -23.83
CA LYS A 354 17.22 -4.51 -24.75
C LYS A 354 15.73 -4.66 -24.38
N SER A 355 15.44 -5.11 -23.17
CA SER A 355 14.08 -5.30 -22.67
C SER A 355 13.61 -4.08 -21.88
N ASN A 356 12.30 -3.86 -21.86
CA ASN A 356 11.67 -2.95 -20.91
C ASN A 356 11.34 -3.60 -19.57
N THR A 357 11.38 -4.94 -19.51
CA THR A 357 10.88 -5.73 -18.36
C THR A 357 11.95 -6.02 -17.32
N SER A 358 13.24 -6.04 -17.69
CA SER A 358 14.36 -6.26 -16.77
C SER A 358 14.36 -5.20 -15.66
N PRO A 359 14.48 -5.57 -14.37
CA PRO A 359 14.89 -6.90 -13.89
C PRO A 359 13.78 -7.95 -13.67
N PHE A 360 12.52 -7.61 -13.87
CA PHE A 360 11.36 -8.47 -13.55
C PHE A 360 11.05 -9.54 -14.61
N ASP A 361 12.09 -9.98 -15.33
CA ASP A 361 12.06 -10.90 -16.46
C ASP A 361 12.80 -12.22 -16.19
N GLN A 362 13.09 -12.50 -14.93
CA GLN A 362 13.66 -13.76 -14.44
C GLN A 362 12.60 -14.58 -13.68
N ASP A 363 13.01 -15.76 -13.20
CA ASP A 363 12.23 -16.54 -12.24
C ASP A 363 12.31 -15.94 -10.86
N PHE A 364 11.16 -15.73 -10.22
CA PHE A 364 11.06 -15.22 -8.85
C PHE A 364 10.40 -16.26 -7.94
N HIS A 365 10.93 -16.41 -6.74
CA HIS A 365 10.34 -17.21 -5.66
C HIS A 365 9.63 -16.30 -4.65
N LEU A 366 8.71 -16.88 -3.88
CA LEU A 366 7.99 -16.19 -2.83
C LEU A 366 8.82 -16.20 -1.54
N VAL A 367 8.80 -15.09 -0.82
CA VAL A 367 9.30 -14.92 0.56
C VAL A 367 8.13 -14.44 1.43
N VAL A 368 8.00 -15.03 2.62
CA VAL A 368 7.03 -14.62 3.63
C VAL A 368 7.73 -14.52 4.97
N ASN A 369 7.62 -13.40 5.66
CA ASN A 369 8.24 -13.20 6.97
C ASN A 369 7.44 -12.25 7.86
N LEU A 370 7.82 -12.26 9.13
CA LEU A 370 7.39 -11.30 10.13
C LEU A 370 8.61 -10.75 10.86
N ALA A 371 9.16 -9.66 10.35
CA ALA A 371 10.25 -8.95 11.03
C ALA A 371 9.71 -8.18 12.25
N VAL A 372 10.61 -7.89 13.20
CA VAL A 372 10.30 -7.12 14.41
C VAL A 372 11.37 -6.07 14.65
N GLY A 373 10.97 -4.79 14.67
CA GLY A 373 11.90 -3.66 14.73
C GLY A 373 12.80 -3.55 13.48
N ALA A 374 13.49 -2.43 13.34
CA ALA A 374 14.46 -2.18 12.26
C ALA A 374 15.26 -0.89 12.55
N THR A 375 16.42 -0.72 11.91
CA THR A 375 17.21 0.53 11.95
C THR A 375 17.36 1.22 10.58
N ASN A 376 16.48 0.89 9.63
CA ASN A 376 16.51 1.37 8.24
C ASN A 376 15.53 2.53 7.96
N GLY A 377 14.93 3.15 8.99
CA GLY A 377 13.89 4.16 8.82
C GLY A 377 12.48 3.63 8.54
N TRP A 378 12.25 2.30 8.46
CA TRP A 378 10.89 1.74 8.33
C TRP A 378 10.01 2.10 9.53
N PHE A 379 10.59 2.24 10.71
CA PHE A 379 9.96 2.91 11.84
C PHE A 379 10.67 4.25 12.05
N GLU A 380 9.99 5.37 11.82
CA GLU A 380 10.63 6.69 11.81
C GLU A 380 11.07 7.16 13.21
N ASP A 381 12.30 7.67 13.32
CA ASP A 381 12.81 8.28 14.55
C ASP A 381 11.89 9.41 15.05
N GLY A 382 11.58 9.39 16.35
CA GLY A 382 10.72 10.41 16.98
C GLY A 382 9.23 10.35 16.58
N LYS A 383 8.76 9.29 15.92
CA LYS A 383 7.33 9.11 15.57
C LYS A 383 6.67 7.98 16.36
N GLY A 384 5.38 8.17 16.67
CA GLY A 384 4.51 7.10 17.18
C GLY A 384 4.96 6.43 18.48
N GLY A 385 5.76 7.10 19.31
CA GLY A 385 6.28 6.52 20.56
C GLY A 385 7.40 5.49 20.37
N LYS A 386 8.09 5.49 19.21
CA LYS A 386 9.23 4.60 18.95
C LYS A 386 10.30 4.72 20.06
N PRO A 387 10.65 3.62 20.76
CA PRO A 387 11.55 3.68 21.92
C PRO A 387 13.05 3.66 21.56
N TRP A 388 13.43 3.43 20.30
CA TRP A 388 14.83 3.44 19.85
C TRP A 388 15.10 4.51 18.79
N ILE A 389 16.38 4.84 18.60
CA ILE A 389 16.91 5.69 17.54
C ILE A 389 17.73 4.83 16.58
N ASP A 390 17.53 4.95 15.28
CA ASP A 390 18.14 4.06 14.28
C ASP A 390 19.69 4.06 14.30
N ARG A 391 20.29 5.20 14.62
CA ARG A 391 21.76 5.34 14.73
C ARG A 391 22.32 5.00 16.12
N SER A 392 21.48 4.57 17.08
CA SER A 392 21.92 4.15 18.41
C SER A 392 22.52 2.75 18.35
N PRO A 393 23.75 2.51 18.85
CA PRO A 393 24.25 1.15 19.02
C PRO A 393 23.41 0.36 20.04
N ARG A 394 22.70 1.05 20.93
CA ARG A 394 21.77 0.45 21.89
C ARG A 394 20.38 0.15 21.31
N ALA A 395 20.09 0.39 20.03
CA ALA A 395 18.72 0.33 19.50
C ALA A 395 17.94 -0.96 19.84
N LYS A 396 18.59 -2.14 19.76
CA LYS A 396 18.02 -3.43 20.20
C LYS A 396 17.71 -3.47 21.71
N LEU A 397 18.58 -2.88 22.54
CA LEU A 397 18.43 -2.83 23.99
C LEU A 397 17.37 -1.80 24.42
N ASP A 398 17.36 -0.60 23.82
CA ASP A 398 16.34 0.42 24.08
C ASP A 398 14.93 -0.11 23.69
N PHE A 399 14.84 -0.90 22.61
CA PHE A 399 13.64 -1.66 22.26
C PHE A 399 13.28 -2.74 23.33
N TRP A 400 14.25 -3.51 23.83
CA TRP A 400 14.01 -4.53 24.86
C TRP A 400 13.57 -3.94 26.21
N GLU A 401 14.18 -2.83 26.63
CA GLU A 401 13.84 -2.12 27.87
C GLU A 401 12.39 -1.61 27.82
N ALA A 402 11.91 -1.17 26.65
CA ALA A 402 10.53 -0.75 26.42
C ALA A 402 9.51 -1.90 26.22
N LYS A 403 9.88 -3.18 26.44
CA LYS A 403 8.99 -4.33 26.17
C LYS A 403 7.63 -4.28 26.89
N ASN A 404 7.58 -3.67 28.06
CA ASN A 404 6.34 -3.55 28.83
C ASN A 404 5.32 -2.61 28.18
N ASP A 405 5.76 -1.69 27.31
CA ASP A 405 4.88 -0.76 26.60
C ASP A 405 4.34 -1.39 25.31
N TRP A 406 5.21 -2.02 24.50
CA TRP A 406 4.82 -2.54 23.18
C TRP A 406 4.31 -3.99 23.19
N LEU A 407 4.79 -4.87 24.06
CA LEU A 407 4.36 -6.28 24.05
C LEU A 407 2.85 -6.47 24.33
N PRO A 408 2.19 -5.72 25.23
CA PRO A 408 0.73 -5.80 25.43
C PRO A 408 -0.12 -5.40 24.21
N THR A 409 0.50 -4.72 23.23
CA THR A 409 -0.18 -4.33 21.98
C THR A 409 -0.33 -5.50 21.00
N TRP A 410 0.52 -6.54 21.12
CA TRP A 410 0.57 -7.71 20.24
C TRP A 410 -0.69 -8.59 20.40
N LYS A 411 -1.71 -8.34 19.56
CA LYS A 411 -2.97 -9.09 19.56
C LYS A 411 -2.74 -10.48 18.98
N ASP A 412 -3.46 -11.47 19.53
CA ASP A 412 -3.29 -12.89 19.22
C ASP A 412 -1.82 -13.35 19.32
N GLY A 413 -1.00 -12.74 20.19
CA GLY A 413 0.43 -13.02 20.32
C GLY A 413 1.30 -12.47 19.18
N GLY A 414 0.81 -11.49 18.43
CA GLY A 414 1.55 -10.83 17.36
C GLY A 414 1.78 -11.69 16.11
N GLN A 415 1.09 -12.83 15.98
CA GLN A 415 1.34 -13.82 14.93
C GLN A 415 0.71 -13.45 13.58
N MET A 416 1.45 -13.68 12.49
CA MET A 416 0.93 -13.70 11.13
C MET A 416 0.38 -15.09 10.81
N ARG A 417 -0.77 -15.16 10.15
CA ARG A 417 -1.42 -16.42 9.75
C ARG A 417 -1.59 -16.48 8.26
N ILE A 418 -1.18 -17.58 7.64
CA ILE A 418 -1.28 -17.81 6.20
C ILE A 418 -2.11 -19.07 5.97
N LYS A 419 -3.24 -18.92 5.29
CA LYS A 419 -4.22 -19.97 5.03
C LYS A 419 -3.95 -20.73 3.73
N SER A 420 -3.43 -20.05 2.71
CA SER A 420 -2.99 -20.70 1.47
C SER A 420 -2.05 -19.85 0.65
N VAL A 421 -1.26 -20.51 -0.19
CA VAL A 421 -0.43 -19.91 -1.23
C VAL A 421 -0.74 -20.61 -2.55
N LYS A 422 -0.93 -19.84 -3.63
CA LYS A 422 -1.11 -20.36 -4.98
C LYS A 422 -0.26 -19.60 -5.97
N MET A 423 0.37 -20.33 -6.90
CA MET A 423 1.22 -19.78 -7.96
C MET A 423 0.79 -20.38 -9.30
N TRP A 424 0.57 -19.51 -10.27
CA TRP A 424 0.23 -19.89 -11.64
C TRP A 424 1.19 -19.26 -12.64
N GLN A 425 1.83 -20.11 -13.43
CA GLN A 425 2.81 -19.73 -14.46
C GLN A 425 2.08 -19.31 -15.74
N GLN A 426 2.43 -18.17 -16.31
CA GLN A 426 1.93 -17.77 -17.63
C GLN A 426 2.39 -18.76 -18.71
N SER A 427 1.48 -19.16 -19.59
CA SER A 427 1.77 -20.04 -20.73
C SER A 427 2.83 -19.45 -21.65
N GLY A 428 3.76 -20.30 -22.11
CA GLY A 428 4.92 -19.91 -22.93
C GLY A 428 6.24 -19.80 -22.15
N HIS A 429 6.21 -19.87 -20.81
CA HIS A 429 7.41 -19.91 -19.97
C HIS A 429 7.42 -21.15 -19.07
N ASN A 430 8.61 -21.60 -18.66
CA ASN A 430 8.85 -22.74 -17.76
C ASN A 430 8.10 -24.03 -18.14
N GLY A 431 7.98 -24.30 -19.44
CA GLY A 431 7.29 -25.48 -19.97
C GLY A 431 5.76 -25.42 -19.92
N CYS A 432 5.13 -24.34 -19.42
CA CYS A 432 3.68 -24.23 -19.37
C CYS A 432 3.06 -24.09 -20.78
N GLN A 433 2.16 -25.02 -21.12
CA GLN A 433 1.39 -25.06 -22.37
C GLN A 433 -0.10 -25.22 -22.02
N ALA A 434 -0.82 -24.10 -21.90
CA ALA A 434 -2.23 -24.07 -21.48
C ALA A 434 -3.20 -23.74 -22.63
#